data_AF-A0A076EZD2-F1
#
_entry.id   AF-A0A076EZD2-F1
#
_cell.length_a   1.000
_cell.length_b   1.000
_cell.length_c   1.000
_cell.angle_alpha   90.00
_cell.angle_beta   90.00
_cell.angle_gamma   90.00
#
_symmetry.space_group_name_H-M   'P 1'
#
loop_
_entity.id
_entity.type
_entity.pdbx_description
1 polymer ?
#
loop_
_entity_poly.entity_id
_entity_poly.type
_entity_poly.pdbx_seq_one_letter_code
_entity_poly.pdbx_strand_id
1 'polypeptide(L)'
;MTVHLVPGQNAPLPSRVLRFRAVDATPIDVSALIVDGDLRALSSDHFVFYNRRRAAGVELDADGTVRLRLDEVDAAAAGVLCVVSADPAAPNGSSTLAREGLSATLTDENDRALVVFDVPLVGSEAAAICLEIYRRGTEWRVRAVGQGYDGGLAELVTRHGVEVDEPAHPVVEEIPAIPGPAGIPLDPAHSFERAWMIFEDAARSAASFRSSRDYAQARLDDELSESVADPSTRNSPAVVHSQARAQERCDALVAEAQRKFDGETSQLADELRAVDPLLPRSLATFESAAWTKPVTGSAVTDGLRLGELSAPDLGELRVPFCVHYPVGRPLWIVGDPAEAAPVVAALAARMLVASPGAAQRLEVVDLSGSLRTFTEPLGALLAAPVVSSASDITARLTALSESVDLAEMAARSGIRDTLPEPRLVILGDFPHGYGAEDAARIVHLADHGPAVGTSLIIVGDSAAADSDPGVAVLERIAQQVPTSGVLTVSDPWTGNDWILTPDRLPDHPLHRASVLDSLTGQ
;
A
#
# COMPACT_ATOMS: atom_id res chain seq x y z
N MET A 1 -0.48 39.68 -9.32
CA MET A 1 0.70 39.78 -8.45
C MET A 1 0.58 38.61 -7.50
N THR A 2 1.56 37.71 -7.49
CA THR A 2 1.55 36.54 -6.61
C THR A 2 1.80 37.00 -5.18
N VAL A 3 1.01 36.51 -4.22
CA VAL A 3 1.17 36.83 -2.80
C VAL A 3 1.72 35.61 -2.08
N HIS A 4 2.87 35.77 -1.42
CA HIS A 4 3.38 34.76 -0.50
C HIS A 4 2.72 34.97 0.86
N LEU A 5 2.04 33.95 1.38
CA LEU A 5 1.38 34.00 2.67
C LEU A 5 2.25 33.37 3.76
N VAL A 6 2.09 33.85 4.98
CA VAL A 6 2.56 33.20 6.21
C VAL A 6 1.36 32.63 6.99
N PRO A 7 1.56 31.68 7.93
CA PRO A 7 0.46 31.08 8.68
C PRO A 7 -0.47 32.13 9.30
N GLY A 8 -1.78 31.94 9.15
CA GLY A 8 -2.84 32.84 9.60
C GLY A 8 -3.09 34.06 8.70
N GLN A 9 -2.21 34.37 7.74
CA GLN A 9 -2.41 35.49 6.83
C GLN A 9 -3.52 35.20 5.83
N ASN A 10 -4.30 36.23 5.48
CA ASN A 10 -5.36 36.12 4.48
C ASN A 10 -5.23 37.14 3.35
N ALA A 11 -5.73 36.78 2.17
CA ALA A 11 -5.72 37.61 0.97
C ALA A 11 -7.08 37.53 0.25
N PRO A 12 -7.49 38.59 -0.48
CA PRO A 12 -8.66 38.54 -1.36
C PRO A 12 -8.38 37.64 -2.58
N LEU A 13 -9.41 36.94 -3.08
CA LEU A 13 -9.32 36.14 -4.30
C LEU A 13 -9.96 36.91 -5.47
N PRO A 14 -9.18 37.32 -6.49
CA PRO A 14 -9.70 38.09 -7.63
C PRO A 14 -10.41 37.23 -8.69
N SER A 15 -10.14 35.92 -8.74
CA SER A 15 -10.82 34.98 -9.65
C SER A 15 -11.83 34.11 -8.90
N ARG A 16 -12.83 33.64 -9.64
CA ARG A 16 -13.87 32.69 -9.19
C ARG A 16 -13.56 31.25 -9.60
N VAL A 17 -12.60 31.06 -10.50
CA VAL A 17 -12.11 29.75 -10.92
C VAL A 17 -10.66 29.62 -10.48
N LEU A 18 -10.39 28.62 -9.66
CA LEU A 18 -9.10 28.43 -9.02
C LEU A 18 -8.59 27.01 -9.26
N ARG A 19 -7.27 26.86 -9.25
CA ARG A 19 -6.62 25.55 -9.18
C ARG A 19 -5.69 25.50 -7.99
N PHE A 20 -5.91 24.54 -7.12
CA PHE A 20 -5.04 24.24 -6.00
C PHE A 20 -4.12 23.07 -6.38
N ARG A 21 -2.82 23.29 -6.17
CA ARG A 21 -1.78 22.26 -6.27
C ARG A 21 -0.89 22.36 -5.05
N ALA A 22 -0.33 21.23 -4.64
CA ALA A 22 0.74 21.19 -3.66
C ALA A 22 1.88 20.35 -4.20
N VAL A 23 3.09 20.68 -3.77
CA VAL A 23 4.29 19.88 -4.03
C VAL A 23 5.00 19.69 -2.71
N ASP A 24 5.60 18.52 -2.54
CA ASP A 24 6.41 18.19 -1.38
C ASP A 24 7.62 17.36 -1.83
N ALA A 25 8.62 17.21 -0.94
CA ALA A 25 9.77 16.35 -1.19
C ALA A 25 9.41 14.85 -1.20
N THR A 26 8.30 14.49 -0.53
CA THR A 26 7.68 13.17 -0.59
C THR A 26 6.44 13.18 -1.47
N PRO A 27 6.03 12.03 -2.05
CA PRO A 27 4.76 11.93 -2.73
C PRO A 27 3.58 12.27 -1.80
N ILE A 28 2.62 13.03 -2.31
CA ILE A 28 1.45 13.49 -1.57
C ILE A 28 0.18 13.33 -2.40
N ASP A 29 -0.92 13.11 -1.71
CA ASP A 29 -2.27 13.21 -2.25
C ASP A 29 -2.86 14.58 -1.93
N VAL A 30 -3.57 15.14 -2.90
CA VAL A 30 -4.27 16.42 -2.77
C VAL A 30 -5.78 16.17 -2.66
N SER A 31 -6.39 16.71 -1.61
CA SER A 31 -7.82 16.58 -1.34
C SER A 31 -8.46 17.93 -1.01
N ALA A 32 -9.78 17.99 -1.01
CA ALA A 32 -10.51 19.18 -0.59
C ALA A 32 -11.78 18.85 0.19
N LEU A 33 -12.08 19.65 1.20
CA LEU A 33 -13.26 19.48 2.04
C LEU A 33 -14.14 20.73 2.01
N ILE A 34 -15.41 20.59 1.62
CA ILE A 34 -16.37 21.70 1.61
C ILE A 34 -17.04 21.77 2.99
N VAL A 35 -16.91 22.92 3.65
CA VAL A 35 -17.24 23.09 5.08
C VAL A 35 -18.20 24.24 5.36
N ASP A 36 -18.93 24.13 6.47
CA ASP A 36 -19.77 25.17 7.06
C ASP A 36 -18.97 26.21 7.87
N GLY A 37 -19.69 27.11 8.55
CA GLY A 37 -19.11 28.19 9.34
C GLY A 37 -18.32 27.74 10.57
N ASP A 38 -18.52 26.50 11.02
CA ASP A 38 -17.81 25.87 12.13
C ASP A 38 -16.67 24.96 11.63
N LEU A 39 -16.33 25.06 10.34
CA LEU A 39 -15.36 24.23 9.65
C LEU A 39 -15.73 22.73 9.66
N ARG A 40 -17.02 22.40 9.74
CA ARG A 40 -17.49 21.01 9.61
C ARG A 40 -17.96 20.74 8.19
N ALA A 41 -17.69 19.54 7.69
CA ALA A 41 -18.18 19.08 6.39
C ALA A 41 -19.71 19.11 6.37
N LEU A 42 -20.29 19.56 5.27
CA LEU A 42 -21.75 19.58 5.11
C LEU A 42 -22.34 18.16 5.10
N SER A 43 -21.60 17.20 4.53
CA SER A 43 -21.82 15.75 4.59
C SER A 43 -20.57 15.00 4.10
N SER A 44 -20.56 13.67 4.15
CA SER A 44 -19.48 12.86 3.56
C SER A 44 -19.34 13.05 2.04
N ASP A 45 -20.43 13.40 1.33
CA ASP A 45 -20.39 13.71 -0.11
C ASP A 45 -19.62 15.00 -0.44
N HIS A 46 -19.35 15.82 0.57
CA HIS A 46 -18.65 17.10 0.44
C HIS A 46 -17.13 16.99 0.64
N PHE A 47 -16.62 15.75 0.71
CA PHE A 47 -15.19 15.45 0.69
C PHE A 47 -14.76 14.97 -0.70
N VAL A 48 -13.80 15.71 -1.29
CA VAL A 48 -13.24 15.44 -2.61
C VAL A 48 -11.82 14.88 -2.46
N PHE A 49 -11.64 13.64 -2.92
CA PHE A 49 -10.39 12.89 -2.85
C PHE A 49 -10.31 11.86 -3.98
N TYR A 50 -9.26 11.04 -4.06
CA TYR A 50 -9.00 10.18 -5.23
C TYR A 50 -10.16 9.21 -5.58
N ASN A 51 -10.87 8.67 -4.58
CA ASN A 51 -12.06 7.80 -4.77
C ASN A 51 -13.36 8.58 -5.04
N ARG A 52 -13.41 9.88 -4.71
CA ARG A 52 -14.57 10.74 -4.95
C ARG A 52 -14.11 12.08 -5.49
N ARG A 53 -13.94 12.14 -6.80
CA ARG A 53 -13.27 13.26 -7.47
C ARG A 53 -14.14 14.49 -7.70
N ARG A 54 -15.40 14.50 -7.28
CA ARG A 54 -16.35 15.58 -7.58
C ARG A 54 -17.30 15.85 -6.42
N ALA A 55 -17.48 17.12 -6.13
CA ALA A 55 -18.55 17.69 -5.31
C ALA A 55 -19.00 19.04 -5.91
N ALA A 56 -20.03 19.68 -5.34
CA ALA A 56 -20.54 20.95 -5.84
C ALA A 56 -19.42 22.00 -5.95
N GLY A 57 -19.10 22.42 -7.18
CA GLY A 57 -18.07 23.42 -7.47
C GLY A 57 -16.62 22.98 -7.22
N VAL A 58 -16.34 21.73 -6.83
CA VAL A 58 -14.99 21.24 -6.53
C VAL A 58 -14.73 19.92 -7.26
N GLU A 59 -13.63 19.83 -8.00
CA GLU A 59 -13.25 18.65 -8.78
C GLU A 59 -11.76 18.34 -8.64
N LEU A 60 -11.41 17.07 -8.44
CA LEU A 60 -10.04 16.57 -8.44
C LEU A 60 -9.69 15.97 -9.80
N ASP A 61 -8.66 16.50 -10.43
CA ASP A 61 -8.15 16.07 -11.72
C ASP A 61 -7.27 14.82 -11.63
N ALA A 62 -7.08 14.16 -12.77
CA ALA A 62 -6.17 13.03 -12.87
C ALA A 62 -4.69 13.40 -12.62
N ASP A 63 -4.33 14.67 -12.71
CA ASP A 63 -2.97 15.17 -12.46
C ASP A 63 -2.75 15.67 -11.02
N GLY A 64 -3.69 15.38 -10.10
CA GLY A 64 -3.60 15.77 -8.69
C GLY A 64 -3.99 17.23 -8.41
N THR A 65 -4.62 17.91 -9.38
CA THR A 65 -5.08 19.30 -9.21
C THR A 65 -6.51 19.36 -8.69
N VAL A 66 -6.76 20.14 -7.64
CA VAL A 66 -8.14 20.48 -7.25
C VAL A 66 -8.58 21.74 -7.97
N ARG A 67 -9.57 21.64 -8.84
CA ARG A 67 -10.25 22.78 -9.46
C ARG A 67 -11.42 23.23 -8.60
N LEU A 68 -11.51 24.54 -8.35
CA LEU A 68 -12.62 25.15 -7.62
C LEU A 68 -13.33 26.18 -8.51
N ARG A 69 -14.64 26.01 -8.68
CA ARG A 69 -15.56 26.98 -9.28
C ARG A 69 -16.41 27.56 -8.16
N LEU A 70 -15.94 28.65 -7.58
CA LEU A 70 -16.46 29.22 -6.32
C LEU A 70 -17.93 29.67 -6.40
N ASP A 71 -18.44 29.94 -7.60
CA ASP A 71 -19.85 30.30 -7.81
C ASP A 71 -20.78 29.06 -7.87
N GLU A 72 -20.20 27.86 -7.97
CA GLU A 72 -20.91 26.57 -7.99
C GLU A 72 -20.73 25.76 -6.70
N VAL A 73 -19.92 26.25 -5.77
CA VAL A 73 -19.80 25.68 -4.43
C VAL A 73 -21.16 25.82 -3.72
N ASP A 74 -21.56 24.77 -2.98
CA ASP A 74 -22.85 24.73 -2.29
C ASP A 74 -23.11 26.03 -1.51
N ALA A 75 -24.30 26.60 -1.66
CA ALA A 75 -24.67 27.86 -1.01
C ALA A 75 -24.68 27.76 0.53
N ALA A 76 -24.83 26.55 1.09
CA ALA A 76 -24.73 26.29 2.52
C ALA A 76 -23.27 26.26 3.01
N ALA A 77 -22.28 26.14 2.13
CA ALA A 77 -20.87 26.14 2.50
C ALA A 77 -20.39 27.55 2.88
N ALA A 78 -19.61 27.62 3.95
CA ALA A 78 -18.87 28.82 4.32
C ALA A 78 -17.44 28.82 3.73
N GLY A 79 -16.91 27.66 3.35
CA GLY A 79 -15.58 27.56 2.76
C GLY A 79 -15.22 26.20 2.19
N VAL A 80 -14.00 26.11 1.67
CA VAL A 80 -13.33 24.89 1.19
C VAL A 80 -11.93 24.83 1.83
N LEU A 81 -11.62 23.71 2.46
CA LEU A 81 -10.29 23.40 2.98
C LEU A 81 -9.50 22.65 1.93
N CYS A 82 -8.31 23.13 1.62
CA CYS A 82 -7.36 22.50 0.71
C CYS A 82 -6.38 21.66 1.54
N VAL A 83 -6.43 20.34 1.35
CA VAL A 83 -5.78 19.35 2.21
C VAL A 83 -4.72 18.60 1.41
N VAL A 84 -3.62 18.27 2.09
CA VAL A 84 -2.63 17.31 1.60
C VAL A 84 -2.48 16.18 2.60
N SER A 85 -2.23 14.98 2.11
CA SER A 85 -1.81 13.84 2.92
C SER A 85 -0.59 13.19 2.30
N ALA A 86 0.26 12.61 3.14
CA ALA A 86 1.33 11.76 2.63
C ALA A 86 0.66 10.59 1.87
N ASP A 87 1.16 10.28 0.68
CA ASP A 87 0.69 9.12 -0.09
C ASP A 87 1.55 7.92 0.29
N PRO A 88 1.08 7.01 1.17
CA PRO A 88 1.85 5.83 1.55
C PRO A 88 1.95 4.80 0.42
N ALA A 89 1.10 4.91 -0.62
CA ALA A 89 1.06 3.99 -1.76
C ALA A 89 2.01 4.42 -2.90
N ALA A 90 2.52 5.65 -2.88
CA ALA A 90 3.50 6.10 -3.86
C ALA A 90 4.84 5.35 -3.76
N PRO A 91 5.60 5.24 -4.86
CA PRO A 91 6.86 4.48 -4.92
C PRO A 91 7.88 4.83 -3.80
N ASN A 92 7.89 6.10 -3.38
CA ASN A 92 8.71 6.65 -2.28
C ASN A 92 7.86 7.28 -1.15
N GLY A 93 6.62 6.82 -0.99
CA GLY A 93 5.66 7.31 -0.02
C GLY A 93 6.18 7.24 1.41
N SER A 94 6.20 8.37 2.10
CA SER A 94 6.43 8.43 3.54
C SER A 94 5.08 8.30 4.25
N SER A 95 5.05 7.74 5.45
CA SER A 95 3.85 7.82 6.29
C SER A 95 3.64 9.22 6.87
N THR A 96 4.64 10.10 6.75
CA THR A 96 4.59 11.51 7.18
C THR A 96 4.98 12.45 6.05
N LEU A 97 4.43 13.66 6.06
CA LEU A 97 4.81 14.75 5.16
C LEU A 97 6.25 15.18 5.46
N ALA A 98 6.96 15.69 4.44
CA ALA A 98 8.31 16.15 4.66
C ALA A 98 8.33 17.38 5.58
N ARG A 99 9.28 17.40 6.52
CA ARG A 99 9.47 18.52 7.47
C ARG A 99 9.69 19.86 6.75
N GLU A 100 10.36 19.83 5.60
CA GLU A 100 10.67 21.01 4.78
C GLU A 100 10.40 20.67 3.31
N GLY A 101 9.80 21.60 2.57
CA GLY A 101 9.56 21.45 1.12
C GLY A 101 8.08 21.47 0.70
N LEU A 102 7.14 21.30 1.62
CA LEU A 102 5.72 21.38 1.32
C LEU A 102 5.32 22.82 0.93
N SER A 103 4.99 23.02 -0.34
CA SER A 103 4.54 24.31 -0.89
C SER A 103 3.18 24.17 -1.57
N ALA A 104 2.22 24.93 -1.04
CA ALA A 104 0.86 25.03 -1.54
C ALA A 104 0.71 26.23 -2.49
N THR A 105 0.20 25.99 -3.70
CA THR A 105 0.00 27.02 -4.72
C THR A 105 -1.46 27.08 -5.16
N LEU A 106 -1.99 28.29 -5.24
CA LEU A 106 -3.31 28.58 -5.78
C LEU A 106 -3.18 29.46 -7.03
N THR A 107 -3.64 28.97 -8.18
CA THR A 107 -3.63 29.69 -9.46
C THR A 107 -5.04 30.04 -9.93
N ASP A 108 -5.15 31.01 -10.85
CA ASP A 108 -6.38 31.27 -11.60
C ASP A 108 -6.57 30.31 -12.78
N GLU A 109 -7.65 30.49 -13.55
CA GLU A 109 -7.96 29.66 -14.72
C GLU A 109 -6.93 29.74 -15.86
N ASN A 110 -6.07 30.76 -15.85
CA ASN A 110 -4.98 30.95 -16.81
C ASN A 110 -3.61 30.51 -16.24
N ASP A 111 -3.63 29.73 -15.16
CA ASP A 111 -2.45 29.23 -14.43
C ASP A 111 -1.55 30.33 -13.86
N ARG A 112 -2.11 31.53 -13.66
CA ARG A 112 -1.39 32.60 -12.97
C ARG A 112 -1.43 32.36 -11.46
N ALA A 113 -0.27 32.25 -10.83
CA ALA A 113 -0.17 32.15 -9.38
C ALA A 113 -0.78 33.37 -8.68
N LEU A 114 -1.76 33.12 -7.81
CA LEU A 114 -2.41 34.10 -6.95
C LEU A 114 -1.78 34.06 -5.56
N VAL A 115 -1.61 32.86 -5.01
CA VAL A 115 -1.05 32.62 -3.68
C VAL A 115 -0.04 31.48 -3.73
N VAL A 116 1.06 31.65 -3.00
CA VAL A 116 2.01 30.59 -2.65
C VAL A 116 2.17 30.58 -1.13
N PHE A 117 2.19 29.40 -0.53
CA PHE A 117 2.33 29.22 0.91
C PHE A 117 3.25 28.03 1.19
N ASP A 118 4.42 28.31 1.76
CA ASP A 118 5.32 27.30 2.31
C ASP A 118 4.75 26.85 3.65
N VAL A 119 4.29 25.59 3.71
CA VAL A 119 3.54 25.06 4.85
C VAL A 119 4.52 24.62 5.94
N PRO A 120 4.51 25.23 7.13
CA PRO A 120 5.42 24.83 8.20
C PRO A 120 4.92 23.53 8.85
N LEU A 121 5.77 22.51 8.88
CA LEU A 121 5.51 21.21 9.53
C LEU A 121 6.63 20.87 10.52
N VAL A 122 6.33 19.98 11.46
CA VAL A 122 7.29 19.50 12.47
C VAL A 122 7.97 18.20 12.02
N GLY A 123 7.33 17.44 11.12
CA GLY A 123 7.82 16.21 10.48
C GLY A 123 7.16 14.91 10.99
N SER A 124 6.25 15.01 11.96
CA SER A 124 5.44 13.88 12.45
C SER A 124 4.09 13.77 11.75
N GLU A 125 3.68 14.82 11.05
CA GLU A 125 2.32 14.97 10.53
C GLU A 125 2.14 14.15 9.24
N ALA A 126 1.11 13.33 9.18
CA ALA A 126 0.76 12.52 8.02
C ALA A 126 -0.26 13.21 7.08
N ALA A 127 -0.91 14.27 7.54
CA ALA A 127 -1.77 15.13 6.72
C ALA A 127 -1.72 16.57 7.21
N ALA A 128 -2.07 17.52 6.35
CA ALA A 128 -2.12 18.93 6.69
C ALA A 128 -3.20 19.70 5.92
N ILE A 129 -3.76 20.72 6.57
CA ILE A 129 -4.59 21.74 5.92
C ILE A 129 -3.67 22.87 5.48
N CYS A 130 -3.51 23.05 4.17
CA CYS A 130 -2.67 24.10 3.62
C CYS A 130 -3.39 25.45 3.60
N LEU A 131 -4.55 25.50 2.93
CA LEU A 131 -5.29 26.72 2.66
C LEU A 131 -6.76 26.56 3.03
N GLU A 132 -7.36 27.61 3.54
CA GLU A 132 -8.81 27.76 3.72
C GLU A 132 -9.30 28.82 2.73
N ILE A 133 -10.13 28.42 1.77
CA ILE A 133 -10.84 29.32 0.87
C ILE A 133 -12.22 29.57 1.48
N TYR A 134 -12.45 30.76 2.03
CA TYR A 134 -13.66 31.06 2.80
C TYR A 134 -14.39 32.27 2.24
N ARG A 135 -15.69 32.31 2.51
CA ARG A 135 -16.57 33.39 2.13
C ARG A 135 -16.65 34.44 3.24
N ARG A 136 -16.43 35.72 2.88
CA ARG A 136 -16.65 36.86 3.77
C ARG A 136 -17.66 37.81 3.11
N GLY A 137 -18.94 37.65 3.47
CA GLY A 137 -20.03 38.35 2.80
C GLY A 137 -20.25 37.84 1.37
N THR A 138 -20.11 38.72 0.38
CA THR A 138 -20.24 38.35 -1.05
C THR A 138 -18.90 38.03 -1.73
N GLU A 139 -17.80 38.16 -1.00
CA GLU A 139 -16.44 37.97 -1.51
C GLU A 139 -15.83 36.67 -0.99
N TRP A 140 -15.00 36.06 -1.83
CA TRP A 140 -14.16 34.92 -1.46
C TRP A 140 -12.76 35.41 -1.09
N ARG A 141 -12.19 34.77 -0.06
CA ARG A 141 -10.84 35.05 0.45
C ARG A 141 -10.13 33.73 0.68
N VAL A 142 -8.81 33.79 0.74
CA VAL A 142 -7.96 32.66 1.13
C VAL A 142 -7.23 33.00 2.42
N ARG A 143 -7.05 32.01 3.29
CA ARG A 143 -6.23 32.06 4.49
C ARG A 143 -5.20 30.93 4.45
N ALA A 144 -3.96 31.23 4.76
CA ALA A 144 -2.95 30.23 5.03
C ALA A 144 -3.20 29.60 6.42
N VAL A 145 -3.39 28.29 6.47
CA VAL A 145 -3.69 27.58 7.72
C VAL A 145 -2.40 26.95 8.26
N GLY A 146 -1.89 25.94 7.56
CA GLY A 146 -0.66 25.23 7.93
C GLY A 146 -0.81 24.40 9.19
N GLN A 147 -1.94 23.72 9.34
CA GLN A 147 -2.20 22.85 10.48
C GLN A 147 -1.97 21.39 10.07
N GLY A 148 -1.01 20.73 10.69
CA GLY A 148 -0.73 19.31 10.49
C GLY A 148 -1.45 18.39 11.49
N TYR A 149 -1.54 17.11 11.12
CA TYR A 149 -2.24 16.04 11.83
C TYR A 149 -1.36 14.79 11.85
N ASP A 150 -0.94 14.35 13.03
CA ASP A 150 -0.10 13.16 13.21
C ASP A 150 -0.86 11.87 12.84
N GLY A 151 -2.15 11.77 13.17
CA GLY A 151 -3.04 10.66 12.80
C GLY A 151 -3.50 10.69 11.34
N GLY A 152 -2.90 11.54 10.50
CA GLY A 152 -3.11 11.57 9.07
C GLY A 152 -4.50 12.04 8.63
N LEU A 153 -4.87 11.65 7.41
CA LEU A 153 -6.09 12.12 6.76
C LEU A 153 -7.33 11.71 7.54
N ALA A 154 -7.35 10.52 8.14
CA ALA A 154 -8.46 10.01 8.94
C ALA A 154 -8.75 10.90 10.17
N GLU A 155 -7.71 11.25 10.96
CA GLU A 155 -7.88 12.17 12.09
C GLU A 155 -8.40 13.54 11.63
N LEU A 156 -7.85 14.04 10.51
CA LEU A 156 -8.23 15.33 9.93
C LEU A 156 -9.71 15.34 9.56
N VAL A 157 -10.19 14.42 8.73
CA VAL A 157 -11.56 14.47 8.23
C VAL A 157 -12.59 14.19 9.33
N THR A 158 -12.29 13.31 10.29
CA THR A 158 -13.12 13.07 11.48
C THR A 158 -13.24 14.32 12.35
N ARG A 159 -12.14 15.05 12.59
CA ARG A 159 -12.18 16.33 13.33
C ARG A 159 -13.08 17.35 12.64
N HIS A 160 -13.09 17.35 11.32
CA HIS A 160 -13.93 18.22 10.49
C HIS A 160 -15.31 17.62 10.19
N GLY A 161 -15.76 16.61 10.92
CA GLY A 161 -17.15 16.14 10.88
C GLY A 161 -17.54 15.36 9.63
N VAL A 162 -16.57 14.91 8.84
CA VAL A 162 -16.78 13.77 7.94
C VAL A 162 -16.77 12.54 8.82
N GLU A 163 -17.88 11.82 8.89
CA GLU A 163 -17.82 10.43 9.34
C GLU A 163 -16.97 9.69 8.32
N VAL A 164 -15.72 9.41 8.68
CA VAL A 164 -15.05 8.22 8.16
C VAL A 164 -15.92 7.09 8.66
N ASP A 165 -16.36 6.20 7.78
CA ASP A 165 -16.96 4.95 8.22
C ASP A 165 -15.90 4.18 9.05
N GLU A 166 -15.77 4.48 10.35
CA GLU A 166 -15.89 3.40 11.33
C GLU A 166 -17.28 2.85 11.08
N PRO A 167 -17.45 1.55 10.77
CA PRO A 167 -18.70 1.03 10.25
C PRO A 167 -19.84 1.40 11.19
N ALA A 168 -20.63 2.40 10.79
CA ALA A 168 -21.89 2.71 11.44
C ALA A 168 -22.78 1.49 11.24
N HIS A 169 -23.18 0.87 12.35
CA HIS A 169 -24.13 -0.22 12.44
C HIS A 169 -25.23 -0.15 11.36
N PRO A 170 -25.33 -1.11 10.44
CA PRO A 170 -26.57 -1.33 9.74
C PRO A 170 -27.45 -2.22 10.63
N VAL A 171 -28.63 -1.71 10.98
CA VAL A 171 -29.79 -2.59 10.98
C VAL A 171 -29.93 -3.03 9.53
N VAL A 172 -29.54 -4.27 9.24
CA VAL A 172 -29.46 -4.80 7.87
C VAL A 172 -30.88 -4.93 7.30
N GLU A 173 -31.24 -4.01 6.40
CA GLU A 173 -32.17 -4.33 5.33
C GLU A 173 -31.33 -4.98 4.21
N GLU A 174 -31.64 -6.23 3.85
CA GLU A 174 -30.96 -6.97 2.78
C GLU A 174 -31.00 -6.17 1.46
N ILE A 175 -29.87 -5.59 1.06
CA ILE A 175 -29.66 -5.15 -0.32
C ILE A 175 -29.34 -6.40 -1.15
N PRO A 176 -30.01 -6.62 -2.29
CA PRO A 176 -29.78 -7.79 -3.12
C PRO A 176 -28.34 -7.83 -3.63
N ALA A 177 -27.72 -9.01 -3.52
CA ALA A 177 -26.38 -9.29 -4.04
C ALA A 177 -26.24 -8.84 -5.50
N ILE A 178 -25.25 -8.00 -5.76
CA ILE A 178 -24.79 -7.70 -7.11
C ILE A 178 -24.19 -9.00 -7.67
N PRO A 179 -24.52 -9.45 -8.90
CA PRO A 179 -23.85 -10.61 -9.49
C PRO A 179 -22.36 -10.29 -9.66
N GLY A 180 -21.48 -11.15 -9.12
CA GLY A 180 -20.03 -10.98 -9.20
C GLY A 180 -19.50 -10.87 -10.63
N PRO A 181 -18.36 -10.21 -10.86
CA PRO A 181 -17.80 -9.97 -12.19
C PRO A 181 -17.09 -11.24 -12.68
N ALA A 182 -17.85 -12.29 -13.02
CA ALA A 182 -17.32 -13.53 -13.57
C ALA A 182 -17.22 -13.52 -15.12
N GLY A 183 -17.39 -12.36 -15.77
CA GLY A 183 -17.52 -12.29 -17.24
C GLY A 183 -16.72 -11.22 -17.97
N ILE A 184 -15.97 -10.35 -17.26
CA ILE A 184 -15.11 -9.35 -17.90
C ILE A 184 -13.72 -9.98 -18.10
N PRO A 185 -13.16 -10.00 -19.32
CA PRO A 185 -11.77 -10.43 -19.54
C PRO A 185 -10.83 -9.61 -18.65
N LEU A 186 -9.97 -10.29 -17.90
CA LEU A 186 -8.96 -9.60 -17.10
C LEU A 186 -7.92 -9.00 -18.02
N ASP A 187 -7.77 -7.69 -17.95
CA ASP A 187 -6.62 -7.00 -18.52
C ASP A 187 -5.40 -7.25 -17.61
N PRO A 188 -4.29 -7.83 -18.12
CA PRO A 188 -3.06 -8.01 -17.35
C PRO A 188 -2.50 -6.70 -16.76
N ALA A 189 -2.87 -5.55 -17.33
CA ALA A 189 -2.47 -4.22 -16.83
C ALA A 189 -3.32 -3.70 -15.66
N HIS A 190 -4.39 -4.40 -15.28
CA HIS A 190 -5.31 -4.04 -14.18
C HIS A 190 -5.61 -5.26 -13.28
N SER A 191 -4.72 -6.26 -13.26
CA SER A 191 -4.90 -7.49 -12.48
C SER A 191 -4.57 -7.30 -11.01
N PHE A 192 -3.67 -6.37 -10.69
CA PHE A 192 -3.35 -5.96 -9.33
C PHE A 192 -4.56 -5.31 -8.65
N GLU A 193 -5.24 -4.39 -9.33
CA GLU A 193 -6.42 -3.70 -8.79
C GLU A 193 -7.50 -4.69 -8.35
N ARG A 194 -7.68 -5.78 -9.10
CA ARG A 194 -8.62 -6.83 -8.73
C ARG A 194 -8.23 -7.58 -7.46
N ALA A 195 -6.95 -7.96 -7.34
CA ALA A 195 -6.45 -8.62 -6.14
C ALA A 195 -6.59 -7.71 -4.91
N TRP A 196 -6.36 -6.40 -5.11
CA TRP A 196 -6.53 -5.37 -4.10
C TRP A 196 -7.99 -5.22 -3.64
N MET A 197 -8.93 -5.21 -4.59
CA MET A 197 -10.37 -5.11 -4.28
C MET A 197 -10.89 -6.34 -3.51
N ILE A 198 -10.38 -7.53 -3.84
CA ILE A 198 -10.69 -8.77 -3.09
C ILE A 198 -10.14 -8.69 -1.66
N PHE A 199 -8.96 -8.10 -1.47
CA PHE A 199 -8.40 -7.87 -0.13
C PHE A 199 -9.21 -6.83 0.65
N GLU A 200 -9.72 -5.78 0.00
CA GLU A 200 -10.63 -4.82 0.63
C GLU A 200 -11.89 -5.51 1.17
N ASP A 201 -12.53 -6.36 0.35
CA ASP A 201 -13.73 -7.09 0.76
C ASP A 201 -13.45 -8.02 1.95
N ALA A 202 -12.31 -8.74 1.93
CA ALA A 202 -11.85 -9.54 3.06
C ALA A 202 -11.67 -8.70 4.34
N ALA A 203 -11.02 -7.54 4.23
CA ALA A 203 -10.77 -6.64 5.35
C ALA A 203 -12.08 -6.09 5.93
N ARG A 204 -13.04 -5.72 5.09
CA ARG A 204 -14.35 -5.24 5.53
C ARG A 204 -15.17 -6.33 6.23
N SER A 205 -15.20 -7.55 5.68
CA SER A 205 -15.87 -8.68 6.33
C SER A 205 -15.22 -9.03 7.68
N ALA A 206 -13.88 -9.02 7.74
CA ALA A 206 -13.11 -9.23 8.97
C ALA A 206 -13.45 -8.19 10.05
N ALA A 207 -13.44 -6.91 9.69
CA ALA A 207 -13.79 -5.81 10.59
C ALA A 207 -15.23 -5.91 11.09
N SER A 208 -16.18 -6.20 10.20
CA SER A 208 -17.59 -6.39 10.56
C SER A 208 -17.78 -7.53 11.58
N PHE A 209 -17.06 -8.65 11.40
CA PHE A 209 -17.11 -9.77 12.33
C PHE A 209 -16.49 -9.43 13.69
N ARG A 210 -15.30 -8.81 13.72
CA ARG A 210 -14.64 -8.37 14.96
C ARG A 210 -15.53 -7.38 15.74
N SER A 211 -16.04 -6.35 15.06
CA SER A 211 -16.95 -5.38 15.66
C SER A 211 -18.22 -6.02 16.25
N SER A 212 -18.81 -6.99 15.54
CA SER A 212 -20.00 -7.72 16.04
C SER A 212 -19.70 -8.51 17.32
N ARG A 213 -18.50 -9.11 17.42
CA ARG A 213 -18.05 -9.81 18.63
C ARG A 213 -17.79 -8.86 19.78
N ASP A 214 -17.12 -7.75 19.51
CA ASP A 214 -16.81 -6.75 20.53
C ASP A 214 -18.09 -6.11 21.09
N TYR A 215 -19.08 -5.86 20.24
CA TYR A 215 -20.41 -5.41 20.68
C TYR A 215 -21.10 -6.43 21.58
N ALA A 216 -21.09 -7.72 21.20
CA ALA A 216 -21.70 -8.77 22.01
C ALA A 216 -21.04 -8.86 23.39
N GLN A 217 -19.70 -8.73 23.45
CA GLN A 217 -18.93 -8.74 24.69
C GLN A 217 -19.18 -7.50 25.55
N ALA A 218 -19.14 -6.30 24.96
CA ALA A 218 -19.42 -5.05 25.68
C ALA A 218 -20.83 -5.07 26.28
N ARG A 219 -21.81 -5.55 25.53
CA ARG A 219 -23.18 -5.72 26.02
C ARG A 219 -23.25 -6.70 27.19
N LEU A 220 -22.53 -7.82 27.12
CA LEU A 220 -22.44 -8.77 28.24
C LEU A 220 -21.85 -8.09 29.49
N ASP A 221 -20.75 -7.35 29.33
CA ASP A 221 -20.07 -6.67 30.43
C ASP A 221 -20.97 -5.63 31.12
N ASP A 222 -21.75 -4.88 30.33
CA ASP A 222 -22.76 -3.93 30.83
C ASP A 222 -23.87 -4.66 31.62
N GLU A 223 -24.45 -5.71 31.04
CA GLU A 223 -25.53 -6.49 31.68
C GLU A 223 -25.04 -7.19 32.97
N LEU A 224 -23.79 -7.68 32.99
CA LEU A 224 -23.18 -8.25 34.19
C LEU A 224 -22.95 -7.19 35.27
N SER A 225 -22.47 -6.01 34.89
CA SER A 225 -22.26 -4.87 35.80
C SER A 225 -23.57 -4.38 36.40
N GLU A 226 -24.64 -4.24 35.61
CA GLU A 226 -25.97 -3.87 36.10
C GLU A 226 -26.53 -4.92 37.07
N SER A 227 -26.35 -6.21 36.76
CA SER A 227 -26.88 -7.31 37.57
C SER A 227 -26.37 -7.33 39.02
N VAL A 228 -25.21 -6.73 39.27
CA VAL A 228 -24.55 -6.69 40.58
C VAL A 228 -24.53 -5.29 41.23
N ALA A 229 -25.20 -4.31 40.63
CA ALA A 229 -25.19 -2.92 41.09
C ALA A 229 -25.84 -2.74 42.47
N ASP A 230 -26.84 -3.56 42.82
CA ASP A 230 -27.44 -3.59 44.15
C ASP A 230 -26.71 -4.59 45.08
N PRO A 231 -26.01 -4.12 46.12
CA PRO A 231 -25.28 -5.00 47.03
C PRO A 231 -26.17 -5.98 47.82
N SER A 232 -27.45 -5.65 48.01
CA SER A 232 -28.37 -6.44 48.83
C SER A 232 -28.90 -7.69 48.12
N THR A 233 -28.88 -7.70 46.79
CA THR A 233 -29.46 -8.77 45.95
C THR A 233 -28.42 -9.50 45.08
N ARG A 234 -27.15 -9.12 45.16
CA ARG A 234 -26.06 -9.61 44.29
C ARG A 234 -25.91 -11.14 44.22
N ASN A 235 -26.20 -11.85 45.32
CA ASN A 235 -26.10 -13.32 45.39
C ASN A 235 -27.46 -14.03 45.27
N SER A 236 -28.49 -13.33 44.81
CA SER A 236 -29.82 -13.91 44.67
C SER A 236 -29.87 -14.88 43.48
N PRO A 237 -30.70 -15.94 43.54
CA PRO A 237 -30.93 -16.81 42.39
C PRO A 237 -31.38 -16.04 41.14
N ALA A 238 -32.12 -14.94 41.30
CA ALA A 238 -32.59 -14.11 40.19
C ALA A 238 -31.42 -13.45 39.41
N VAL A 239 -30.41 -12.96 40.12
CA VAL A 239 -29.19 -12.40 39.49
C VAL A 239 -28.45 -13.48 38.71
N VAL A 240 -28.27 -14.68 39.28
CA VAL A 240 -27.62 -15.81 38.60
C VAL A 240 -28.35 -16.18 37.30
N HIS A 241 -29.69 -16.24 37.32
CA HIS A 241 -30.48 -16.52 36.10
C HIS A 241 -30.38 -15.38 35.07
N SER A 242 -30.32 -14.12 35.52
CA SER A 242 -30.14 -12.97 34.63
C SER A 242 -28.79 -13.00 33.92
N GLN A 243 -27.72 -13.32 34.65
CA GLN A 243 -26.36 -13.46 34.11
C GLN A 243 -26.27 -14.62 33.13
N ALA A 244 -26.89 -15.78 33.44
CA ALA A 244 -26.95 -16.91 32.51
C ALA A 244 -27.65 -16.53 31.20
N ARG A 245 -28.77 -15.80 31.26
CA ARG A 245 -29.47 -15.30 30.06
C ARG A 245 -28.68 -14.25 29.29
N ALA A 246 -27.90 -13.41 29.97
CA ALA A 246 -27.00 -12.45 29.35
C ALA A 246 -25.91 -13.17 28.55
N GLN A 247 -25.30 -14.19 29.16
CA GLN A 247 -24.33 -15.06 28.49
C GLN A 247 -24.94 -15.76 27.27
N GLU A 248 -26.12 -16.38 27.40
CA GLU A 248 -26.81 -17.04 26.28
C GLU A 248 -27.06 -16.08 25.10
N ARG A 249 -27.38 -14.80 25.37
CA ARG A 249 -27.54 -13.78 24.32
C ARG A 249 -26.21 -13.42 23.67
N CYS A 250 -25.16 -13.23 24.45
CA CYS A 250 -23.80 -12.98 23.94
C CYS A 250 -23.37 -14.13 23.02
N ASP A 251 -23.50 -15.37 23.48
CA ASP A 251 -23.15 -16.56 22.73
C ASP A 251 -23.96 -16.67 21.42
N ALA A 252 -25.26 -16.34 21.46
CA ALA A 252 -26.12 -16.35 20.28
C ALA A 252 -25.69 -15.31 19.23
N LEU A 253 -25.37 -14.08 19.66
CA LEU A 253 -24.90 -13.00 18.78
C LEU A 253 -23.55 -13.35 18.15
N VAL A 254 -22.59 -13.84 18.95
CA VAL A 254 -21.29 -14.27 18.46
C VAL A 254 -21.43 -15.42 17.45
N ALA A 255 -22.30 -16.40 17.74
CA ALA A 255 -22.54 -17.51 16.83
C ALA A 255 -23.21 -17.08 15.52
N GLU A 256 -24.08 -16.08 15.55
CA GLU A 256 -24.68 -15.50 14.33
C GLU A 256 -23.66 -14.74 13.50
N ALA A 257 -22.85 -13.89 14.13
CA ALA A 257 -21.76 -13.18 13.47
C ALA A 257 -20.77 -14.16 12.81
N GLN A 258 -20.41 -15.25 13.50
CA GLN A 258 -19.54 -16.29 12.96
C GLN A 258 -20.15 -16.96 11.72
N ARG A 259 -21.43 -17.38 11.77
CA ARG A 259 -22.09 -18.01 10.62
C ARG A 259 -22.12 -17.10 9.39
N LYS A 260 -22.36 -15.80 9.60
CA LYS A 260 -22.35 -14.81 8.51
C LYS A 260 -20.96 -14.68 7.91
N PHE A 261 -19.95 -14.51 8.77
CA PHE A 261 -18.56 -14.39 8.35
C PHE A 261 -18.05 -15.65 7.63
N ASP A 262 -18.37 -16.84 8.12
CA ASP A 262 -18.03 -18.11 7.47
C ASP A 262 -18.65 -18.22 6.05
N GLY A 263 -19.89 -17.73 5.89
CA GLY A 263 -20.56 -17.67 4.60
C GLY A 263 -19.87 -16.73 3.62
N GLU A 264 -19.57 -15.50 4.05
CA GLU A 264 -18.88 -14.47 3.23
C GLU A 264 -17.48 -14.93 2.83
N THR A 265 -16.70 -15.46 3.78
CA THR A 265 -15.33 -15.93 3.51
C THR A 265 -15.30 -17.18 2.63
N SER A 266 -16.27 -18.08 2.76
CA SER A 266 -16.41 -19.23 1.85
C SER A 266 -16.68 -18.77 0.41
N GLN A 267 -17.58 -17.80 0.23
CA GLN A 267 -17.84 -17.21 -1.08
C GLN A 267 -16.57 -16.56 -1.65
N LEU A 268 -15.86 -15.76 -0.84
CA LEU A 268 -14.62 -15.12 -1.27
C LEU A 268 -13.54 -16.13 -1.69
N ALA A 269 -13.42 -17.23 -0.95
CA ALA A 269 -12.50 -18.31 -1.29
C ALA A 269 -12.87 -19.03 -2.60
N ASP A 270 -14.17 -19.19 -2.89
CA ASP A 270 -14.64 -19.68 -4.19
C ASP A 270 -14.29 -18.70 -5.33
N GLU A 271 -14.48 -17.40 -5.10
CA GLU A 271 -14.15 -16.35 -6.08
C GLU A 271 -12.65 -16.31 -6.38
N LEU A 272 -11.81 -16.34 -5.34
CA LEU A 272 -10.35 -16.40 -5.50
C LEU A 272 -9.91 -17.61 -6.32
N ARG A 273 -10.46 -18.80 -6.03
CA ARG A 273 -10.19 -20.01 -6.82
C ARG A 273 -10.62 -19.89 -8.28
N ALA A 274 -11.74 -19.21 -8.56
CA ALA A 274 -12.22 -19.01 -9.91
C ALA A 274 -11.36 -18.01 -10.71
N VAL A 275 -10.81 -16.99 -10.04
CA VAL A 275 -9.99 -15.93 -10.64
C VAL A 275 -8.55 -16.37 -10.87
N ASP A 276 -7.99 -17.19 -9.99
CA ASP A 276 -6.59 -17.63 -10.05
C ASP A 276 -6.09 -18.08 -11.44
N PRO A 277 -6.78 -18.97 -12.20
CA PRO A 277 -6.32 -19.40 -13.53
C PRO A 277 -6.40 -18.33 -14.63
N LEU A 278 -7.01 -17.18 -14.32
CA LEU A 278 -7.14 -16.02 -15.19
C LEU A 278 -6.08 -14.94 -14.89
N LEU A 279 -5.43 -15.00 -13.72
CA LEU A 279 -4.38 -14.06 -13.34
C LEU A 279 -3.10 -14.30 -14.17
N PRO A 280 -2.28 -13.26 -14.39
CA PRO A 280 -0.95 -13.45 -14.92
C PRO A 280 -0.09 -14.25 -13.92
N ARG A 281 0.95 -14.93 -14.42
CA ARG A 281 1.84 -15.77 -13.61
C ARG A 281 2.48 -15.03 -12.42
N SER A 282 2.75 -13.73 -12.56
CA SER A 282 3.29 -12.90 -11.49
C SER A 282 2.34 -12.77 -10.29
N LEU A 283 1.02 -12.92 -10.49
CA LEU A 283 -0.03 -12.81 -9.48
C LEU A 283 -0.69 -14.15 -9.10
N ALA A 284 -0.72 -15.12 -10.02
CA ALA A 284 -1.36 -16.42 -9.83
C ALA A 284 -0.58 -17.33 -8.86
N THR A 285 -1.26 -18.23 -8.15
CA THR A 285 -0.62 -19.32 -7.37
C THR A 285 0.28 -20.19 -8.25
N PHE A 286 1.27 -20.88 -7.68
CA PHE A 286 2.13 -21.77 -8.48
C PHE A 286 1.38 -22.99 -9.01
N GLU A 287 0.32 -23.41 -8.31
CA GLU A 287 -0.61 -24.48 -8.69
C GLU A 287 -1.52 -24.07 -9.85
N SER A 288 -1.57 -22.78 -10.17
CA SER A 288 -2.40 -22.23 -11.21
C SER A 288 -2.03 -22.78 -12.59
N ALA A 289 -3.07 -23.03 -13.40
CA ALA A 289 -2.88 -23.32 -14.82
C ALA A 289 -2.21 -22.14 -15.58
N ALA A 290 -2.16 -20.94 -15.01
CA ALA A 290 -1.43 -19.80 -15.59
C ALA A 290 0.06 -20.11 -15.88
N TRP A 291 0.70 -20.94 -15.06
CA TRP A 291 2.12 -21.30 -15.22
C TRP A 291 2.40 -22.25 -16.37
N THR A 292 1.39 -23.03 -16.81
CA THR A 292 1.53 -24.00 -17.91
C THR A 292 0.94 -23.48 -19.23
N LYS A 293 0.08 -22.46 -19.20
CA LYS A 293 -0.47 -21.82 -20.40
C LYS A 293 0.62 -21.04 -21.15
N PRO A 294 0.66 -21.09 -22.50
CA PRO A 294 1.52 -20.22 -23.29
C PRO A 294 1.27 -18.74 -22.97
N VAL A 295 2.34 -17.95 -22.79
CA VAL A 295 2.21 -16.51 -22.58
C VAL A 295 1.67 -15.88 -23.87
N THR A 296 0.51 -15.25 -23.78
CA THR A 296 -0.13 -14.57 -24.90
C THR A 296 -0.09 -13.08 -24.65
N GLY A 297 0.77 -12.38 -25.39
CA GLY A 297 0.98 -10.93 -25.25
C GLY A 297 2.32 -10.55 -24.63
N SER A 298 2.69 -9.29 -24.78
CA SER A 298 3.96 -8.70 -24.30
C SER A 298 3.75 -7.65 -23.22
N ALA A 299 2.52 -7.53 -22.69
CA ALA A 299 2.18 -6.54 -21.68
C ALA A 299 2.89 -6.87 -20.36
N VAL A 300 3.49 -5.85 -19.76
CA VAL A 300 4.04 -5.92 -18.40
C VAL A 300 2.87 -6.01 -17.42
N THR A 301 2.98 -6.89 -16.43
CA THR A 301 1.96 -7.02 -15.39
C THR A 301 2.08 -5.89 -14.39
N ASP A 302 0.96 -5.41 -13.88
CA ASP A 302 0.87 -4.30 -12.93
C ASP A 302 1.17 -4.69 -11.47
N GLY A 303 1.28 -5.99 -11.18
CA GLY A 303 1.49 -6.49 -9.82
C GLY A 303 2.34 -7.74 -9.71
N LEU A 304 2.78 -7.98 -8.47
CA LEU A 304 3.61 -9.09 -8.03
C LEU A 304 3.03 -9.67 -6.74
N ARG A 305 2.73 -10.98 -6.72
CA ARG A 305 2.32 -11.67 -5.49
C ARG A 305 3.54 -11.98 -4.62
N LEU A 306 3.46 -11.62 -3.34
CA LEU A 306 4.49 -11.91 -2.34
C LEU A 306 4.14 -13.13 -1.48
N GLY A 307 2.85 -13.41 -1.29
CA GLY A 307 2.40 -14.48 -0.40
C GLY A 307 0.90 -14.44 -0.15
N GLU A 308 0.51 -14.94 1.02
CA GLU A 308 -0.87 -14.95 1.52
C GLU A 308 -0.97 -14.25 2.87
N LEU A 309 -2.03 -13.47 3.03
CA LEU A 309 -2.48 -12.92 4.29
C LEU A 309 -3.47 -13.87 4.93
N SER A 310 -3.32 -14.05 6.24
CA SER A 310 -4.23 -14.80 7.09
C SER A 310 -4.43 -14.10 8.42
N ALA A 311 -5.55 -14.32 9.09
CA ALA A 311 -5.71 -13.88 10.47
C ALA A 311 -6.17 -15.08 11.31
N PRO A 312 -5.37 -15.56 12.28
CA PRO A 312 -5.69 -16.77 13.04
C PRO A 312 -7.02 -16.71 13.78
N ASP A 313 -7.45 -15.52 14.19
CA ASP A 313 -8.73 -15.27 14.87
C ASP A 313 -9.93 -15.27 13.92
N LEU A 314 -9.69 -15.28 12.61
CA LEU A 314 -10.68 -15.25 11.53
C LEU A 314 -10.74 -16.58 10.74
N GLY A 315 -10.18 -17.66 11.29
CA GLY A 315 -10.29 -19.00 10.71
C GLY A 315 -9.40 -19.27 9.48
N GLU A 316 -9.97 -19.94 8.47
CA GLU A 316 -9.21 -20.46 7.32
C GLU A 316 -9.09 -19.49 6.14
N LEU A 317 -9.59 -18.26 6.25
CA LEU A 317 -9.49 -17.27 5.17
C LEU A 317 -8.01 -17.01 4.80
N ARG A 318 -7.71 -17.09 3.51
CA ARG A 318 -6.41 -16.74 2.91
C ARG A 318 -6.63 -15.79 1.76
N VAL A 319 -5.93 -14.67 1.76
CA VAL A 319 -6.03 -13.63 0.73
C VAL A 319 -4.67 -13.42 0.09
N PRO A 320 -4.54 -13.31 -1.24
CA PRO A 320 -3.26 -13.00 -1.87
C PRO A 320 -2.71 -11.64 -1.41
N PHE A 321 -1.47 -11.60 -0.94
CA PHE A 321 -0.75 -10.35 -0.74
C PHE A 321 0.03 -10.00 -2.00
N CYS A 322 -0.35 -8.88 -2.62
CA CYS A 322 0.29 -8.39 -3.84
C CYS A 322 0.85 -6.99 -3.62
N VAL A 323 1.90 -6.65 -4.37
CA VAL A 323 2.45 -5.30 -4.48
C VAL A 323 2.50 -4.87 -5.94
N HIS A 324 2.64 -3.57 -6.19
CA HIS A 324 2.83 -3.05 -7.54
C HIS A 324 4.12 -3.59 -8.20
N TYR A 325 4.06 -3.78 -9.51
CA TYR A 325 5.22 -4.07 -10.34
C TYR A 325 5.33 -3.03 -11.47
N PRO A 326 6.55 -2.50 -11.79
CA PRO A 326 7.83 -2.80 -11.17
C PRO A 326 7.90 -2.43 -9.68
N VAL A 327 8.57 -3.26 -8.88
CA VAL A 327 8.78 -2.96 -7.45
C VAL A 327 9.73 -1.77 -7.32
N GLY A 328 9.23 -0.69 -6.72
CA GLY A 328 9.99 0.54 -6.49
C GLY A 328 10.95 0.47 -5.28
N ARG A 329 10.74 -0.51 -4.40
CA ARG A 329 11.57 -0.75 -3.20
C ARG A 329 12.27 -2.10 -3.29
N PRO A 330 13.48 -2.25 -2.73
CA PRO A 330 14.09 -3.56 -2.57
C PRO A 330 13.20 -4.49 -1.76
N LEU A 331 13.18 -5.78 -2.10
CA LEU A 331 12.59 -6.81 -1.25
C LEU A 331 13.69 -7.37 -0.35
N TRP A 332 13.56 -7.22 0.97
CA TRP A 332 14.49 -7.78 1.93
C TRP A 332 13.89 -9.02 2.57
N ILE A 333 14.44 -10.19 2.26
CA ILE A 333 14.09 -11.46 2.89
C ILE A 333 14.92 -11.62 4.15
N VAL A 334 14.28 -11.51 5.32
CA VAL A 334 14.94 -11.58 6.62
C VAL A 334 14.98 -13.02 7.12
N GLY A 335 16.19 -13.57 7.26
CA GLY A 335 16.40 -14.88 7.86
C GLY A 335 17.62 -15.62 7.33
N ASP A 336 17.72 -16.89 7.72
CA ASP A 336 18.81 -17.77 7.27
C ASP A 336 18.75 -17.98 5.75
N PRO A 337 19.90 -17.94 5.03
CA PRO A 337 19.94 -18.11 3.58
C PRO A 337 19.27 -19.39 3.06
N ALA A 338 19.40 -20.51 3.77
CA ALA A 338 18.77 -21.77 3.36
C ALA A 338 17.25 -21.75 3.52
N GLU A 339 16.74 -21.08 4.57
CA GLU A 339 15.30 -20.87 4.76
C GLU A 339 14.73 -19.83 3.78
N ALA A 340 15.53 -18.84 3.41
CA ALA A 340 15.16 -17.80 2.46
C ALA A 340 15.13 -18.30 1.01
N ALA A 341 15.96 -19.26 0.65
CA ALA A 341 16.13 -19.70 -0.73
C ALA A 341 14.81 -20.06 -1.46
N PRO A 342 13.85 -20.78 -0.87
CA PRO A 342 12.55 -21.05 -1.52
C PRO A 342 11.70 -19.79 -1.75
N VAL A 343 11.75 -18.81 -0.83
CA VAL A 343 11.02 -17.54 -0.93
C VAL A 343 11.66 -16.65 -2.00
N VAL A 344 12.99 -16.53 -1.97
CA VAL A 344 13.77 -15.80 -2.98
C VAL A 344 13.51 -16.36 -4.37
N ALA A 345 13.54 -17.68 -4.51
CA ALA A 345 13.28 -18.36 -5.76
C ALA A 345 11.84 -18.13 -6.26
N ALA A 346 10.85 -18.10 -5.37
CA ALA A 346 9.47 -17.76 -5.72
C ALA A 346 9.34 -16.33 -6.26
N LEU A 347 9.85 -15.35 -5.50
CA LEU A 347 9.80 -13.94 -5.87
C LEU A 347 10.55 -13.68 -7.18
N ALA A 348 11.75 -14.25 -7.33
CA ALA A 348 12.54 -14.12 -8.54
C ALA A 348 11.84 -14.74 -9.76
N ALA A 349 11.24 -15.93 -9.62
CA ALA A 349 10.46 -16.55 -10.69
C ALA A 349 9.28 -15.65 -11.11
N ARG A 350 8.56 -15.06 -10.16
CA ARG A 350 7.44 -14.14 -10.43
C ARG A 350 7.88 -12.86 -11.10
N MET A 351 9.01 -12.28 -10.69
CA MET A 351 9.55 -11.06 -11.30
C MET A 351 10.04 -11.30 -12.73
N LEU A 352 10.67 -12.45 -13.00
CA LEU A 352 11.13 -12.83 -14.34
C LEU A 352 9.97 -13.00 -15.34
N VAL A 353 8.79 -13.44 -14.87
CA VAL A 353 7.58 -13.56 -15.73
C VAL A 353 6.71 -12.32 -15.76
N ALA A 354 6.96 -11.32 -14.91
CA ALA A 354 6.17 -10.09 -14.85
C ALA A 354 6.38 -9.18 -16.08
N SER A 355 7.51 -9.36 -16.79
CA SER A 355 7.84 -8.63 -18.02
C SER A 355 8.15 -9.58 -19.19
N PRO A 356 7.15 -10.31 -19.72
CA PRO A 356 7.38 -11.39 -20.70
C PRO A 356 7.97 -10.93 -22.05
N GLY A 357 7.97 -9.63 -22.34
CA GLY A 357 8.61 -9.03 -23.51
C GLY A 357 10.00 -8.45 -23.27
N ALA A 358 10.48 -8.40 -22.02
CA ALA A 358 11.78 -7.87 -21.67
C ALA A 358 12.79 -9.01 -21.51
N ALA A 359 13.98 -8.87 -22.09
CA ALA A 359 15.09 -9.79 -21.88
C ALA A 359 15.73 -9.56 -20.49
N GLN A 360 14.96 -9.75 -19.41
CA GLN A 360 15.45 -9.51 -18.06
C GLN A 360 16.61 -10.45 -17.74
N ARG A 361 17.70 -9.89 -17.23
CA ARG A 361 18.91 -10.64 -16.86
C ARG A 361 19.01 -10.79 -15.35
N LEU A 362 19.53 -11.93 -14.92
CA LEU A 362 19.70 -12.26 -13.51
C LEU A 362 21.15 -12.03 -13.07
N GLU A 363 21.33 -11.28 -11.99
CA GLU A 363 22.60 -11.02 -11.31
C GLU A 363 22.52 -11.60 -9.91
N VAL A 364 23.46 -12.47 -9.52
CA VAL A 364 23.37 -13.19 -8.25
C VAL A 364 24.69 -13.17 -7.50
N VAL A 365 24.60 -12.80 -6.22
CA VAL A 365 25.59 -13.09 -5.18
C VAL A 365 25.01 -14.18 -4.29
N ASP A 366 25.72 -15.29 -4.14
CA ASP A 366 25.30 -16.45 -3.32
C ASP A 366 26.55 -17.09 -2.70
N LEU A 367 26.95 -16.61 -1.52
CA LEU A 367 28.13 -17.10 -0.82
C LEU A 367 27.87 -18.44 -0.14
N SER A 368 26.66 -18.63 0.39
CA SER A 368 26.22 -19.88 1.03
C SER A 368 26.00 -21.02 0.02
N GLY A 369 25.72 -20.71 -1.25
CA GLY A 369 25.33 -21.69 -2.25
C GLY A 369 23.87 -22.14 -2.10
N SER A 370 23.08 -21.43 -1.31
CA SER A 370 21.69 -21.78 -0.99
C SER A 370 20.76 -21.62 -2.20
N LEU A 371 21.10 -20.73 -3.14
CA LEU A 371 20.32 -20.44 -4.34
C LEU A 371 20.68 -21.32 -5.54
N ARG A 372 21.69 -22.20 -5.44
CA ARG A 372 22.17 -23.04 -6.56
C ARG A 372 21.06 -23.81 -7.27
N THR A 373 20.15 -24.42 -6.50
CA THR A 373 19.03 -25.21 -7.06
C THR A 373 18.06 -24.38 -7.91
N PHE A 374 18.00 -23.07 -7.68
CA PHE A 374 17.24 -22.12 -8.48
C PHE A 374 18.09 -21.57 -9.65
N THR A 375 19.36 -21.24 -9.42
CA THR A 375 20.19 -20.55 -10.43
C THR A 375 20.75 -21.48 -11.51
N GLU A 376 21.05 -22.75 -11.19
CA GLU A 376 21.66 -23.70 -12.14
C GLU A 376 20.79 -23.91 -13.40
N PRO A 377 19.46 -24.17 -13.29
CA PRO A 377 18.59 -24.29 -14.47
C PRO A 377 18.44 -22.98 -15.25
N LEU A 378 18.69 -21.83 -14.60
CA LEU A 378 18.52 -20.50 -15.18
C LEU A 378 19.83 -19.92 -15.75
N GLY A 379 20.83 -20.76 -16.01
CA GLY A 379 22.14 -20.31 -16.52
C GLY A 379 22.07 -19.45 -17.77
N ALA A 380 21.06 -19.66 -18.63
CA ALA A 380 20.82 -18.84 -19.82
C ALA A 380 20.37 -17.39 -19.50
N LEU A 381 19.75 -17.17 -18.34
CA LEU A 381 19.27 -15.86 -17.88
C LEU A 381 20.32 -15.09 -17.07
N LEU A 382 21.38 -15.75 -16.59
CA LEU A 382 22.45 -15.12 -15.82
C LEU A 382 23.23 -14.10 -16.66
N ALA A 383 23.24 -12.83 -16.22
CA ALA A 383 24.02 -11.76 -16.83
C ALA A 383 25.53 -12.03 -16.80
N ALA A 384 26.00 -12.68 -15.72
CA ALA A 384 27.36 -13.10 -15.49
C ALA A 384 27.38 -14.27 -14.48
N PRO A 385 28.51 -14.99 -14.30
CA PRO A 385 28.60 -16.07 -13.33
C PRO A 385 28.19 -15.61 -11.92
N VAL A 386 27.53 -16.51 -11.18
CA VAL A 386 27.13 -16.29 -9.79
C VAL A 386 28.36 -15.98 -8.94
N VAL A 387 28.30 -14.91 -8.16
CA VAL A 387 29.38 -14.53 -7.25
C VAL A 387 29.31 -15.41 -6.01
N SER A 388 30.27 -16.32 -5.86
CA SER A 388 30.36 -17.25 -4.73
C SER A 388 31.57 -16.98 -3.82
N SER A 389 32.25 -15.84 -4.00
CA SER A 389 33.40 -15.42 -3.19
C SER A 389 33.23 -13.97 -2.77
N ALA A 390 33.46 -13.69 -1.48
CA ALA A 390 33.40 -12.34 -0.93
C ALA A 390 34.36 -11.36 -1.65
N SER A 391 35.50 -11.86 -2.15
CA SER A 391 36.49 -11.04 -2.88
C SER A 391 35.94 -10.39 -4.14
N ASP A 392 34.88 -10.94 -4.72
CA ASP A 392 34.38 -10.56 -6.04
C ASP A 392 33.12 -9.67 -5.94
N ILE A 393 32.56 -9.52 -4.74
CA ILE A 393 31.33 -8.75 -4.48
C ILE A 393 31.50 -7.27 -4.84
N THR A 394 32.50 -6.61 -4.27
CA THR A 394 32.72 -5.17 -4.46
C THR A 394 32.92 -4.81 -5.93
N ALA A 395 33.66 -5.65 -6.67
CA ALA A 395 33.87 -5.45 -8.10
C ALA A 395 32.55 -5.59 -8.88
N ARG A 396 31.70 -6.58 -8.51
CA ARG A 396 30.38 -6.77 -9.13
C ARG A 396 29.44 -5.59 -8.84
N LEU A 397 29.33 -5.16 -7.59
CA LEU A 397 28.46 -4.04 -7.20
C LEU A 397 28.90 -2.72 -7.83
N THR A 398 30.21 -2.51 -8.00
CA THR A 398 30.75 -1.34 -8.70
C THR A 398 30.30 -1.33 -10.17
N ALA A 399 30.47 -2.46 -10.88
CA ALA A 399 30.04 -2.56 -12.28
C ALA A 399 28.52 -2.39 -12.45
N LEU A 400 27.72 -2.89 -11.49
CA LEU A 400 26.27 -2.67 -11.50
C LEU A 400 25.90 -1.21 -11.29
N SER A 401 26.56 -0.53 -10.34
CA SER A 401 26.32 0.90 -10.07
C SER A 401 26.65 1.76 -11.28
N GLU A 402 27.82 1.53 -11.90
CA GLU A 402 28.23 2.21 -13.14
C GLU A 402 27.25 1.95 -14.30
N SER A 403 26.72 0.72 -14.40
CA SER A 403 25.71 0.37 -15.41
C SER A 403 24.39 1.12 -15.19
N VAL A 404 23.96 1.29 -13.93
CA VAL A 404 22.75 2.05 -13.58
C VAL A 404 22.94 3.54 -13.89
N ASP A 405 24.08 4.11 -13.51
CA ASP A 405 24.42 5.53 -13.80
C ASP A 405 24.40 5.81 -15.29
N LEU A 406 25.04 4.95 -16.09
CA LEU A 406 25.07 5.08 -17.53
C LEU A 406 23.67 4.97 -18.16
N ALA A 407 22.84 4.06 -17.64
CA ALA A 407 21.45 3.91 -18.07
C ALA A 407 20.60 5.14 -17.77
N GLU A 408 20.76 5.71 -16.58
CA GLU A 408 20.03 6.91 -16.17
C GLU A 408 20.43 8.12 -17.01
N MET A 409 21.72 8.26 -17.30
CA MET A 409 22.23 9.28 -18.23
C MET A 409 21.67 9.11 -19.65
N ALA A 410 21.60 7.87 -20.16
CA ALA A 410 21.01 7.57 -21.46
C ALA A 410 19.50 7.88 -21.48
N ALA A 411 18.76 7.53 -20.42
CA ALA A 411 17.34 7.82 -20.27
C ALA A 411 17.07 9.33 -20.30
N ARG A 412 17.85 10.11 -19.52
CA ARG A 412 17.73 11.58 -19.45
C ARG A 412 18.06 12.28 -20.77
N SER A 413 18.99 11.73 -21.55
CA SER A 413 19.37 12.28 -22.86
C SER A 413 18.41 11.88 -23.99
N GLY A 414 17.39 11.06 -23.72
CA GLY A 414 16.38 10.64 -24.68
C GLY A 414 16.86 9.56 -25.67
N ILE A 415 18.04 8.97 -25.42
CA ILE A 415 18.60 7.90 -26.24
C ILE A 415 17.98 6.57 -25.76
N ARG A 416 16.79 6.23 -26.29
CA ARG A 416 16.03 5.03 -25.88
C ARG A 416 16.61 3.70 -26.39
N ASP A 417 17.35 3.72 -27.51
CA ASP A 417 17.92 2.52 -28.15
C ASP A 417 19.14 1.93 -27.40
N THR A 418 19.57 2.53 -26.28
CA THR A 418 20.77 2.11 -25.52
C THR A 418 20.51 1.83 -24.05
N LEU A 419 19.25 1.74 -23.62
CA LEU A 419 18.96 1.36 -22.24
C LEU A 419 19.39 -0.10 -22.03
N PRO A 420 20.12 -0.41 -20.94
CA PRO A 420 20.52 -1.78 -20.67
C PRO A 420 19.29 -2.65 -20.45
N GLU A 421 19.46 -3.94 -20.69
CA GLU A 421 18.46 -4.95 -20.37
C GLU A 421 18.05 -4.83 -18.89
N PRO A 422 16.74 -4.90 -18.57
CA PRO A 422 16.27 -4.91 -17.19
C PRO A 422 17.00 -5.99 -16.39
N ARG A 423 17.29 -5.70 -15.12
CA ARG A 423 18.04 -6.62 -14.26
C ARG A 423 17.26 -6.98 -13.03
N LEU A 424 17.31 -8.24 -12.65
CA LEU A 424 16.98 -8.69 -11.31
C LEU A 424 18.29 -8.99 -10.58
N VAL A 425 18.58 -8.23 -9.54
CA VAL A 425 19.77 -8.42 -8.70
C VAL A 425 19.36 -9.12 -7.41
N ILE A 426 19.98 -10.26 -7.12
CA ILE A 426 19.80 -11.02 -5.88
C ILE A 426 21.10 -10.97 -5.09
N LEU A 427 21.04 -10.40 -3.90
CA LEU A 427 22.17 -10.25 -2.99
C LEU A 427 22.00 -11.20 -1.80
N GLY A 428 22.63 -12.37 -1.89
CA GLY A 428 22.67 -13.38 -0.84
C GLY A 428 23.58 -12.97 0.32
N ASP A 429 23.25 -13.47 1.51
CA ASP A 429 24.09 -13.43 2.71
C ASP A 429 24.41 -12.02 3.25
N PHE A 430 23.71 -10.97 2.83
CA PHE A 430 23.96 -9.59 3.26
C PHE A 430 23.70 -9.41 4.77
N PRO A 431 24.57 -8.70 5.51
CA PRO A 431 25.79 -8.00 5.11
C PRO A 431 27.09 -8.83 5.20
N HIS A 432 27.00 -10.14 5.45
CA HIS A 432 28.16 -11.01 5.62
C HIS A 432 28.95 -11.17 4.32
N GLY A 433 30.26 -10.88 4.37
CA GLY A 433 31.14 -10.94 3.20
C GLY A 433 31.14 -9.69 2.31
N TYR A 434 30.29 -8.71 2.60
CA TYR A 434 30.25 -7.43 1.90
C TYR A 434 31.29 -6.46 2.50
N GLY A 435 31.91 -5.65 1.65
CA GLY A 435 32.86 -4.63 2.06
C GLY A 435 32.18 -3.42 2.72
N ALA A 436 32.96 -2.60 3.42
CA ALA A 436 32.46 -1.45 4.19
C ALA A 436 31.71 -0.39 3.36
N GLU A 437 31.99 -0.29 2.05
CA GLU A 437 31.30 0.63 1.14
C GLU A 437 30.18 -0.03 0.33
N ASP A 438 30.04 -1.36 0.43
CA ASP A 438 29.09 -2.08 -0.42
C ASP A 438 27.64 -1.81 -0.02
N ALA A 439 27.35 -1.57 1.27
CA ALA A 439 26.03 -1.13 1.71
C ALA A 439 25.61 0.18 1.01
N ALA A 440 26.52 1.15 0.87
CA ALA A 440 26.25 2.40 0.16
C ALA A 440 26.00 2.18 -1.36
N ARG A 441 26.72 1.23 -1.98
CA ARG A 441 26.45 0.83 -3.38
C ARG A 441 25.08 0.18 -3.53
N ILE A 442 24.67 -0.63 -2.56
CA ILE A 442 23.35 -1.28 -2.58
C ILE A 442 22.24 -0.23 -2.39
N VAL A 443 22.43 0.77 -1.51
CA VAL A 443 21.53 1.93 -1.40
C VAL A 443 21.43 2.66 -2.74
N HIS A 444 22.55 2.92 -3.41
CA HIS A 444 22.56 3.54 -4.74
C HIS A 444 21.75 2.72 -5.77
N LEU A 445 21.94 1.40 -5.80
CA LEU A 445 21.16 0.51 -6.66
C LEU A 445 19.67 0.51 -6.31
N ALA A 446 19.31 0.61 -5.03
CA ALA A 446 17.93 0.70 -4.58
C ALA A 446 17.25 2.00 -5.03
N ASP A 447 17.94 3.13 -4.91
CA ASP A 447 17.39 4.46 -5.24
C ASP A 447 17.31 4.70 -6.76
N HIS A 448 18.34 4.28 -7.50
CA HIS A 448 18.48 4.62 -8.93
C HIS A 448 18.08 3.48 -9.87
N GLY A 449 18.19 2.23 -9.42
CA GLY A 449 17.93 1.04 -10.23
C GLY A 449 16.51 0.95 -10.80
N PRO A 450 15.44 1.19 -10.01
CA PRO A 450 14.06 1.01 -10.48
C PRO A 450 13.72 1.85 -11.72
N ALA A 451 14.24 3.08 -11.80
CA ALA A 451 14.02 4.00 -12.93
C ALA A 451 14.54 3.47 -14.27
N VAL A 452 15.50 2.53 -14.22
CA VAL A 452 16.14 1.91 -15.39
C VAL A 452 15.87 0.40 -15.48
N GLY A 453 14.87 -0.10 -14.76
CA GLY A 453 14.46 -1.50 -14.81
C GLY A 453 15.35 -2.47 -14.03
N THR A 454 16.11 -1.98 -13.05
CA THR A 454 16.84 -2.82 -12.08
C THR A 454 16.02 -2.98 -10.82
N SER A 455 15.69 -4.21 -10.45
CA SER A 455 15.02 -4.54 -9.19
C SER A 455 15.93 -5.36 -8.29
N LEU A 456 15.76 -5.20 -6.98
CA LEU A 456 16.66 -5.74 -5.98
C LEU A 456 15.95 -6.67 -4.99
N ILE A 457 16.56 -7.83 -4.78
CA ILE A 457 16.24 -8.77 -3.70
C ILE A 457 17.48 -8.86 -2.80
N ILE A 458 17.31 -8.60 -1.50
CA ILE A 458 18.34 -8.71 -0.47
C ILE A 458 17.97 -9.89 0.44
N VAL A 459 18.95 -10.72 0.78
CA VAL A 459 18.78 -11.85 1.69
C VAL A 459 19.77 -11.74 2.83
N GLY A 460 19.28 -11.83 4.05
CA GLY A 460 20.12 -11.95 5.23
C GLY A 460 19.50 -11.29 6.44
N ASP A 461 20.33 -10.65 7.28
CA ASP A 461 19.93 -10.17 8.60
C ASP A 461 20.16 -8.65 8.71
N SER A 462 19.20 -7.95 9.32
CA SER A 462 19.33 -6.53 9.64
C SER A 462 20.05 -6.26 10.97
N ALA A 463 20.48 -7.28 11.72
CA ALA A 463 21.17 -7.10 13.01
C ALA A 463 22.40 -6.17 12.98
N ALA A 464 23.02 -5.96 11.81
CA ALA A 464 24.12 -5.01 11.65
C ALA A 464 23.68 -3.54 11.51
N ALA A 465 22.38 -3.24 11.39
CA ALA A 465 21.83 -1.89 11.20
C ALA A 465 22.25 -0.91 12.31
N ASP A 466 22.39 -1.39 13.55
CA ASP A 466 22.87 -0.57 14.68
C ASP A 466 24.31 -0.06 14.49
N SER A 467 25.10 -0.73 13.64
CA SER A 467 26.54 -0.48 13.48
C SER A 467 26.95 0.00 12.08
N ASP A 468 26.11 -0.20 11.06
CA ASP A 468 26.34 0.19 9.68
C ASP A 468 25.20 1.08 9.16
N PRO A 469 25.47 2.39 8.91
CA PRO A 469 24.45 3.32 8.42
C PRO A 469 23.82 2.92 7.08
N GLY A 470 24.55 2.25 6.20
CA GLY A 470 24.03 1.80 4.92
C GLY A 470 23.02 0.67 5.09
N VAL A 471 23.31 -0.28 5.98
CA VAL A 471 22.38 -1.35 6.37
C VAL A 471 21.12 -0.76 6.99
N ALA A 472 21.24 0.21 7.89
CA ALA A 472 20.09 0.90 8.50
C ALA A 472 19.22 1.65 7.49
N VAL A 473 19.84 2.29 6.48
CA VAL A 473 19.09 2.94 5.40
C VAL A 473 18.33 1.89 4.59
N LEU A 474 18.98 0.79 4.21
CA LEU A 474 18.35 -0.30 3.47
C LEU A 474 17.17 -0.90 4.25
N GLU A 475 17.30 -1.08 5.56
CA GLU A 475 16.27 -1.70 6.39
C GLU A 475 14.98 -0.85 6.38
N ARG A 476 15.15 0.47 6.38
CA ARG A 476 14.06 1.45 6.36
C ARG A 476 13.38 1.58 4.99
N ILE A 477 14.12 1.47 3.89
CA ILE A 477 13.57 1.67 2.54
C ILE A 477 13.07 0.36 1.91
N ALA A 478 13.57 -0.79 2.34
CA ALA A 478 13.18 -2.07 1.79
C ALA A 478 11.81 -2.53 2.29
N GLN A 479 11.08 -3.22 1.42
CA GLN A 479 9.92 -4.00 1.81
C GLN A 479 10.41 -5.30 2.47
N GLN A 480 10.11 -5.45 3.76
CA GLN A 480 10.45 -6.65 4.52
C GLN A 480 9.54 -7.81 4.10
N VAL A 481 10.15 -8.99 3.93
CA VAL A 481 9.49 -10.26 3.64
C VAL A 481 10.07 -11.32 4.58
N PRO A 482 9.24 -12.04 5.36
CA PRO A 482 9.75 -13.06 6.27
C PRO A 482 10.24 -14.30 5.47
N THR A 483 11.17 -15.10 6.03
CA THR A 483 11.46 -16.46 5.51
C THR A 483 10.46 -17.48 6.02
N SER A 484 10.13 -17.36 7.30
CA SER A 484 9.17 -18.15 8.06
C SER A 484 8.57 -17.28 9.17
N GLY A 485 7.39 -17.66 9.66
CA GLY A 485 6.75 -16.95 10.79
C GLY A 485 5.82 -15.82 10.39
N VAL A 486 5.63 -14.89 11.34
CA VAL A 486 4.55 -13.90 11.35
C VAL A 486 5.14 -12.51 11.13
N LEU A 487 5.17 -12.05 9.88
CA LEU A 487 5.21 -10.60 9.64
C LEU A 487 3.77 -10.12 9.67
N THR A 488 3.48 -9.18 10.58
CA THR A 488 2.18 -8.54 10.63
C THR A 488 2.13 -7.40 9.61
N VAL A 489 1.08 -7.41 8.79
CA VAL A 489 0.75 -6.35 7.83
C VAL A 489 -0.63 -5.81 8.23
N SER A 490 -0.71 -4.51 8.50
CA SER A 490 -2.01 -3.87 8.76
C SER A 490 -2.66 -3.48 7.44
N ASP A 491 -3.95 -3.77 7.27
CA ASP A 491 -4.66 -3.33 6.06
C ASP A 491 -5.00 -1.84 6.11
N PRO A 492 -5.02 -1.15 4.96
CA PRO A 492 -5.21 0.30 4.91
C PRO A 492 -6.66 0.76 5.10
N TRP A 493 -7.64 -0.13 5.04
CA TRP A 493 -9.06 0.23 5.09
C TRP A 493 -9.62 0.22 6.50
N THR A 494 -9.22 -0.78 7.29
CA THR A 494 -9.75 -1.09 8.61
C THR A 494 -8.67 -1.10 9.69
N GLY A 495 -7.40 -1.12 9.29
CA GLY A 495 -6.26 -1.19 10.23
C GLY A 495 -6.13 -2.55 10.91
N ASN A 496 -6.80 -3.59 10.42
CA ASN A 496 -6.68 -4.92 11.00
C ASN A 496 -5.32 -5.52 10.68
N ASP A 497 -4.76 -6.20 11.67
CA ASP A 497 -3.52 -6.94 11.53
C ASP A 497 -3.73 -8.29 10.84
N TRP A 498 -2.90 -8.55 9.82
CA TRP A 498 -2.83 -9.78 9.05
C TRP A 498 -1.44 -10.39 9.13
N ILE A 499 -1.38 -11.72 9.10
CA ILE A 499 -0.14 -12.49 9.07
C ILE A 499 0.22 -12.80 7.62
N LEU A 500 1.35 -12.27 7.15
CA LEU A 500 1.93 -12.62 5.86
C LEU A 500 2.68 -13.95 5.95
N THR A 501 2.23 -14.92 5.17
CA THR A 501 2.98 -16.13 4.82
C THR A 501 3.51 -15.99 3.40
N PRO A 502 4.84 -15.91 3.19
CA PRO A 502 5.42 -15.68 1.88
C PRO A 502 5.22 -16.91 0.97
N ASP A 503 5.04 -16.67 -0.33
CA ASP A 503 5.05 -17.76 -1.30
C ASP A 503 6.43 -18.43 -1.33
N ARG A 504 6.44 -19.75 -1.52
CA ARG A 504 7.67 -20.55 -1.68
C ARG A 504 7.62 -21.26 -3.01
N LEU A 505 8.79 -21.39 -3.66
CA LEU A 505 8.88 -22.15 -4.89
C LEU A 505 8.47 -23.62 -4.59
N PRO A 506 7.67 -24.27 -5.45
CA PRO A 506 7.13 -25.59 -5.14
C PRO A 506 8.20 -26.61 -4.72
N ASP A 507 7.92 -27.35 -3.64
CA ASP A 507 8.80 -28.40 -3.15
C ASP A 507 8.82 -29.64 -4.04
N HIS A 508 7.70 -29.91 -4.73
CA HIS A 508 7.58 -31.07 -5.59
C HIS A 508 8.46 -30.94 -6.85
N PRO A 509 9.43 -31.85 -7.10
CA PRO A 509 10.45 -31.67 -8.14
C PRO A 509 9.91 -31.43 -9.55
N LEU A 510 8.84 -32.15 -9.94
CA LEU A 510 8.25 -31.99 -11.28
C LEU A 510 7.54 -30.64 -11.45
N HIS A 511 6.92 -30.14 -10.38
CA HIS A 511 6.22 -28.86 -10.42
C HIS A 511 7.23 -27.72 -10.43
N ARG A 512 8.29 -27.82 -9.63
CA ARG A 512 9.43 -26.91 -9.66
C ARG A 512 10.07 -26.84 -11.04
N ALA A 513 10.38 -27.98 -11.64
CA ALA A 513 10.94 -28.04 -13.00
C ALA A 513 10.01 -27.34 -14.00
N SER A 514 8.70 -27.64 -13.97
CA SER A 514 7.72 -26.97 -14.83
C SER A 514 7.70 -25.45 -14.68
N VAL A 515 7.85 -24.93 -13.45
CA VAL A 515 7.93 -23.49 -13.21
C VAL A 515 9.21 -22.92 -13.81
N LEU A 516 10.36 -23.56 -13.57
CA LEU A 516 11.66 -23.09 -14.06
C LEU A 516 11.79 -23.15 -15.59
N ASP A 517 11.30 -24.22 -16.22
CA ASP A 517 11.27 -24.36 -17.69
C ASP A 517 10.43 -23.23 -18.32
N SER A 518 9.35 -22.83 -17.64
CA SER A 518 8.51 -21.72 -18.07
C SER A 518 9.20 -20.35 -18.07
N LEU A 519 10.31 -20.20 -17.33
CA LEU A 519 11.12 -18.98 -17.27
C LEU A 519 12.12 -18.90 -18.43
N THR A 520 12.63 -20.04 -18.88
CA THR A 520 13.65 -20.13 -19.94
C THR A 520 13.03 -20.36 -21.33
N GLY A 521 11.73 -20.69 -21.38
CA GLY A 521 11.01 -21.02 -22.62
C GLY A 521 11.37 -22.41 -23.15
N GLN A 522 11.81 -23.32 -22.29
CA GLN A 522 12.18 -24.70 -22.63
C GLN A 522 11.03 -25.69 -22.51
#